data_AF-J6IHL8-F1
#
_entry.id   AF-J6IHL8-F1
#
_cell.length_a   1.000
_cell.length_b   1.000
_cell.length_c   1.000
_cell.angle_alpha   90.00
_cell.angle_beta   90.00
_cell.angle_gamma   90.00
#
_symmetry.space_group_name_H-M   'P 1'
#
loop_
_entity.id
_entity.type
_entity.pdbx_description
1 polymer ?
#
loop_
_entity_poly.entity_id
_entity_poly.type
_entity_poly.pdbx_seq_one_letter_code
_entity_poly.pdbx_strand_id
1 'polypeptide(L)'
;MNMKTEKIVMMDSDEAASIQTLTGWVARDGRFWGNDEHMARWCGATHRKCKSFPDEHPIHVINGYCEECHRISRQAAFEKLERVVWAGEPLVIFDDDQYFFDAESLADYCWEHSLLPSELKLLICEPNYPPEFDLEQHCEEIMPEGDDYYCLPQAVRDAADALNKAIKESLPVSWSGSDRVAIVSDDMLDDEQKAEILAERAA
;
A
#
# COMPACT_ATOMS: atom_id res chain seq x y z
N MET A 1 -9.88 47.16 29.45
CA MET A 1 -9.04 46.21 30.21
C MET A 1 -9.94 45.47 31.18
N ASN A 2 -10.32 44.22 30.89
CA ASN A 2 -11.10 43.41 31.84
C ASN A 2 -10.15 42.87 32.91
N MET A 3 -10.20 43.44 34.12
CA MET A 3 -9.58 42.85 35.30
C MET A 3 -10.29 41.53 35.58
N LYS A 4 -9.64 40.40 35.28
CA LYS A 4 -10.06 39.10 35.79
C LYS A 4 -9.80 39.13 37.29
N THR A 5 -10.86 39.17 38.09
CA THR A 5 -10.77 39.01 39.54
C THR A 5 -10.19 37.62 39.82
N GLU A 6 -8.98 37.57 40.37
CA GLU A 6 -8.34 36.30 40.72
C GLU A 6 -9.08 35.68 41.91
N LYS A 7 -9.74 34.54 41.66
CA LYS A 7 -10.40 33.76 42.71
C LYS A 7 -9.34 33.18 43.65
N ILE A 8 -9.32 33.61 44.90
CA ILE A 8 -8.37 33.10 45.91
C ILE A 8 -8.90 31.76 46.45
N VAL A 9 -8.20 30.66 46.12
CA VAL A 9 -8.46 29.32 46.67
C VAL A 9 -7.34 29.00 47.67
N MET A 10 -7.69 28.86 48.95
CA MET A 10 -6.75 28.63 50.06
C MET A 10 -6.33 27.14 50.11
N MET A 11 -5.07 26.86 50.48
CA MET A 11 -4.49 25.49 50.50
C MET A 11 -5.30 24.47 51.31
N ASP A 12 -5.88 24.90 52.43
CA ASP A 12 -6.66 24.03 53.33
C ASP A 12 -8.15 23.91 52.92
N SER A 13 -8.54 24.51 51.79
CA SER A 13 -9.92 24.44 51.30
C SER A 13 -10.17 23.11 50.61
N ASP A 14 -11.36 22.52 50.84
CA ASP A 14 -11.84 21.36 50.07
C ASP A 14 -12.01 21.68 48.56
N GLU A 15 -12.06 22.96 48.20
CA GLU A 15 -12.00 23.43 46.81
C GLU A 15 -10.59 23.33 46.22
N ALA A 16 -9.53 23.32 47.04
CA ALA A 16 -8.15 23.24 46.58
C ALA A 16 -7.76 21.83 46.14
N ALA A 17 -8.23 20.79 46.83
CA ALA A 17 -8.01 19.40 46.45
C ALA A 17 -9.11 18.50 47.04
N SER A 18 -9.57 17.54 46.23
CA SER A 18 -10.43 16.45 46.70
C SER A 18 -9.87 15.12 46.23
N ILE A 19 -9.99 14.08 47.05
CA ILE A 19 -9.66 12.71 46.65
C ILE A 19 -10.72 12.25 45.65
N GLN A 20 -10.29 11.86 44.46
CA GLN A 20 -11.15 11.36 43.39
C GLN A 20 -10.79 9.92 43.03
N THR A 21 -11.79 9.06 42.90
CA THR A 21 -11.61 7.69 42.38
C THR A 21 -11.87 7.72 40.89
N LEU A 22 -10.81 7.57 40.09
CA LEU A 22 -10.93 7.47 38.63
C LEU A 22 -11.17 6.00 38.26
N THR A 23 -12.35 5.71 37.70
CA THR A 23 -12.64 4.42 37.08
C THR A 23 -12.34 4.49 35.58
N GLY A 24 -11.77 3.43 35.05
CA GLY A 24 -11.48 3.34 33.62
C GLY A 24 -10.75 2.06 33.26
N TRP A 25 -10.55 1.87 31.97
CA TRP A 25 -9.93 0.68 31.41
C TRP A 25 -8.40 0.81 31.43
N VAL A 26 -7.76 -0.23 31.95
CA VAL A 26 -6.30 -0.36 31.98
C VAL A 26 -5.92 -1.51 31.06
N ALA A 27 -5.04 -1.24 30.10
CA ALA A 27 -4.51 -2.25 29.21
C ALA A 27 -3.52 -3.17 29.95
N ARG A 28 -3.18 -4.32 29.35
CA ARG A 28 -2.27 -5.32 29.96
C ARG A 28 -0.88 -4.75 30.31
N ASP A 29 -0.45 -3.73 29.58
CA ASP A 29 0.82 -3.01 29.76
C ASP A 29 0.77 -1.94 30.88
N GLY A 30 -0.39 -1.76 31.53
CA GLY A 30 -0.59 -0.78 32.60
C GLY A 30 -1.02 0.61 32.11
N ARG A 31 -1.24 0.80 30.81
CA ARG A 31 -1.69 2.09 30.27
C ARG A 31 -3.17 2.34 30.58
N PHE A 32 -3.49 3.51 31.13
CA PHE A 32 -4.87 3.94 31.41
C PHE A 32 -5.50 4.62 30.19
N TRP A 33 -6.69 4.17 29.81
CA TRP A 33 -7.44 4.64 28.63
C TRP A 33 -8.75 5.36 28.99
N GLY A 34 -9.01 5.61 30.28
CA GLY A 34 -10.27 6.23 30.72
C GLY A 34 -11.47 5.35 30.36
N ASN A 35 -12.45 5.91 29.66
CA ASN A 35 -13.67 5.20 29.28
C ASN A 35 -13.54 4.37 27.99
N ASP A 36 -12.38 4.37 27.32
CA ASP A 36 -12.19 3.66 26.05
C ASP A 36 -11.79 2.19 26.26
N GLU A 37 -12.81 1.33 26.45
CA GLU A 37 -12.63 -0.12 26.56
C GLU A 37 -11.97 -0.72 25.32
N HIS A 38 -12.38 -0.26 24.14
CA HIS A 38 -11.95 -0.84 22.88
C HIS A 38 -10.45 -0.64 22.70
N MET A 39 -9.94 0.56 22.95
CA MET A 39 -8.51 0.85 22.88
C MET A 39 -7.71 0.13 23.97
N ALA A 40 -8.23 0.03 25.19
CA ALA A 40 -7.56 -0.73 26.23
C ALA A 40 -7.41 -2.21 25.87
N ARG A 41 -8.47 -2.83 25.32
CA ARG A 41 -8.45 -4.22 24.85
C ARG A 41 -7.55 -4.38 23.63
N TRP A 42 -7.61 -3.44 22.69
CA TRP A 42 -6.76 -3.45 21.49
C TRP A 42 -5.28 -3.39 21.86
N CYS A 43 -4.90 -2.47 22.75
CA CYS A 43 -3.53 -2.31 23.24
C CYS A 43 -3.04 -3.55 24.00
N GLY A 44 -3.92 -4.20 24.76
CA GLY A 44 -3.57 -5.37 25.58
C GLY A 44 -3.61 -6.71 24.85
N ALA A 45 -4.27 -6.80 23.71
CA ALA A 45 -4.47 -8.04 22.98
C ALA A 45 -3.40 -8.24 21.90
N THR A 46 -3.02 -9.50 21.67
CA THR A 46 -2.08 -9.89 20.61
C THR A 46 -2.79 -10.36 19.35
N HIS A 47 -4.02 -10.87 19.51
CA HIS A 47 -4.77 -11.57 18.48
C HIS A 47 -6.25 -11.21 18.56
N ARG A 48 -6.97 -11.31 17.44
CA ARG A 48 -8.41 -11.11 17.36
C ARG A 48 -9.07 -12.10 16.39
N LYS A 49 -10.36 -12.35 16.59
CA LYS A 49 -11.22 -13.03 15.61
C LYS A 49 -11.50 -12.09 14.44
N CYS A 50 -11.80 -12.67 13.27
CA CYS A 50 -12.26 -11.90 12.12
C CYS A 50 -13.57 -11.16 12.46
N LYS A 51 -13.72 -9.93 11.95
CA LYS A 51 -14.92 -9.12 12.15
C LYS A 51 -16.11 -9.62 11.32
N SER A 52 -15.85 -10.07 10.09
CA SER A 52 -16.91 -10.49 9.15
C SER A 52 -17.39 -11.90 9.42
N PHE A 53 -16.46 -12.83 9.70
CA PHE A 53 -16.74 -14.25 9.92
C PHE A 53 -15.99 -14.76 11.17
N PRO A 54 -16.44 -14.40 12.38
CA PRO A 54 -15.69 -14.64 13.62
C PRO A 54 -15.53 -16.11 14.01
N ASP A 55 -16.37 -17.00 13.48
CA ASP A 55 -16.37 -18.42 13.85
C ASP A 55 -15.88 -19.35 12.73
N GLU A 56 -15.76 -18.84 11.50
CA GLU A 56 -15.27 -19.59 10.33
C GLU A 56 -13.79 -19.28 10.03
N HIS A 57 -13.39 -18.02 10.16
CA HIS A 57 -12.04 -17.60 9.82
C HIS A 57 -11.09 -17.76 11.01
N PRO A 58 -9.80 -18.08 10.76
CA PRO A 58 -8.82 -18.22 11.82
C PRO A 58 -8.61 -16.93 12.61
N ILE A 59 -8.18 -17.08 13.85
CA ILE A 59 -7.69 -15.99 14.68
C ILE A 59 -6.41 -15.44 14.04
N HIS A 60 -6.29 -14.12 13.96
CA HIS A 60 -5.13 -13.46 13.36
C HIS A 60 -4.55 -12.39 14.29
N VAL A 61 -3.32 -11.95 14.00
CA VAL A 61 -2.64 -10.90 14.77
C VAL A 61 -3.47 -9.62 14.79
N ILE A 62 -3.47 -8.93 15.92
CA ILE A 62 -4.40 -7.81 16.14
C ILE A 62 -4.21 -6.67 15.14
N ASN A 63 -2.96 -6.35 14.82
CA ASN A 63 -2.55 -5.33 13.85
C ASN A 63 -2.61 -5.82 12.39
N GLY A 64 -2.99 -7.07 12.17
CA GLY A 64 -3.11 -7.66 10.84
C GLY A 64 -4.54 -7.65 10.31
N TYR A 65 -4.66 -7.95 9.02
CA TYR A 65 -5.91 -8.28 8.37
C TYR A 65 -6.21 -9.78 8.50
N CYS A 66 -7.47 -10.14 8.32
CA CYS A 66 -7.86 -11.53 8.14
C CYS A 66 -7.49 -11.94 6.71
N GLU A 67 -6.54 -12.87 6.57
CA GLU A 67 -6.02 -13.33 5.28
C GLU A 67 -7.13 -13.82 4.33
N GLU A 68 -8.12 -14.54 4.85
CA GLU A 68 -9.20 -15.07 4.02
C GLU A 68 -10.12 -13.97 3.50
N CYS A 69 -10.48 -12.99 4.34
CA CYS A 69 -11.21 -11.81 3.88
C CYS A 69 -10.41 -11.00 2.87
N HIS A 70 -9.09 -10.89 3.08
CA HIS A 70 -8.20 -10.21 2.16
C HIS A 70 -8.18 -10.94 0.80
N ARG A 71 -7.94 -12.26 0.79
CA ARG A 71 -7.94 -13.09 -0.41
C ARG A 71 -9.23 -12.97 -1.21
N ILE A 72 -10.39 -13.05 -0.55
CA ILE A 72 -11.70 -12.86 -1.19
C ILE A 72 -11.83 -11.46 -1.79
N SER A 73 -11.42 -10.43 -1.05
CA SER A 73 -11.46 -9.05 -1.53
C SER A 73 -10.53 -8.83 -2.73
N ARG A 74 -9.33 -9.42 -2.72
CA ARG A 74 -8.35 -9.32 -3.82
C ARG A 74 -8.85 -10.05 -5.06
N GLN A 75 -9.43 -11.24 -4.90
CA GLN A 75 -10.09 -11.96 -5.99
C GLN A 75 -11.23 -11.13 -6.61
N ALA A 76 -12.09 -10.54 -5.78
CA ALA A 76 -13.18 -9.69 -6.25
C ALA A 76 -12.69 -8.40 -6.91
N ALA A 77 -11.52 -7.88 -6.53
CA ALA A 77 -10.87 -6.76 -7.20
C ALA A 77 -10.37 -7.18 -8.59
N PHE A 78 -9.65 -8.30 -8.68
CA PHE A 78 -9.13 -8.85 -9.93
C PHE A 78 -10.25 -9.12 -10.96
N GLU A 79 -11.39 -9.66 -10.52
CA GLU A 79 -12.51 -9.98 -11.42
C GLU A 79 -13.11 -8.75 -12.11
N LYS A 80 -13.04 -7.58 -11.47
CA LYS A 80 -13.56 -6.30 -11.96
C LYS A 80 -12.65 -5.61 -12.96
N LEU A 81 -11.39 -6.03 -13.04
CA LEU A 81 -10.41 -5.42 -13.93
C LEU A 81 -10.76 -5.66 -15.40
N GLU A 82 -10.36 -4.72 -16.25
CA GLU A 82 -10.55 -4.81 -17.70
C GLU A 82 -9.63 -5.89 -18.27
N ARG A 83 -10.14 -6.71 -19.20
CA ARG A 83 -9.35 -7.78 -19.82
C ARG A 83 -8.95 -7.38 -21.23
N VAL A 84 -7.66 -7.45 -21.53
CA VAL A 84 -7.07 -7.02 -22.80
C VAL A 84 -6.20 -8.14 -23.36
N VAL A 85 -6.25 -8.35 -24.68
CA VAL A 85 -5.37 -9.31 -25.36
C VAL A 85 -3.93 -8.82 -25.26
N TRP A 86 -3.05 -9.68 -24.77
CA TRP A 86 -1.65 -9.33 -24.60
C TRP A 86 -0.92 -9.19 -25.94
N ALA A 87 -0.12 -8.12 -26.09
CA ALA A 87 0.57 -7.78 -27.33
C ALA A 87 2.10 -7.74 -27.17
N GLY A 88 2.64 -8.21 -26.04
CA GLY A 88 4.07 -8.24 -25.74
C GLY A 88 4.54 -7.16 -24.75
N GLU A 89 3.61 -6.48 -24.07
CA GLU A 89 3.95 -5.59 -22.95
C GLU A 89 4.49 -6.36 -21.74
N PRO A 90 5.27 -5.73 -20.84
CA PRO A 90 5.68 -6.39 -19.61
C PRO A 90 4.48 -6.79 -18.75
N LEU A 91 4.59 -7.92 -18.06
CA LEU A 91 3.55 -8.52 -17.25
C LEU A 91 3.99 -8.68 -15.80
N VAL A 92 3.02 -8.73 -14.89
CA VAL A 92 3.24 -9.06 -13.48
C VAL A 92 2.11 -9.97 -12.99
N ILE A 93 2.42 -10.88 -12.06
CA ILE A 93 1.40 -11.68 -11.40
C ILE A 93 0.64 -10.80 -10.40
N PHE A 94 -0.69 -10.82 -10.46
CA PHE A 94 -1.56 -10.05 -9.57
C PHE A 94 -1.35 -10.44 -8.11
N ASP A 95 -1.11 -9.43 -7.26
CA ASP A 95 -0.86 -9.59 -5.83
C ASP A 95 0.47 -10.28 -5.49
N ASP A 96 1.41 -10.28 -6.43
CA ASP A 96 2.76 -10.85 -6.30
C ASP A 96 3.82 -9.89 -6.89
N ASP A 97 5.10 -10.16 -6.62
CA ASP A 97 6.25 -9.38 -7.07
C ASP A 97 7.00 -10.06 -8.24
N GLN A 98 6.35 -10.98 -8.95
CA GLN A 98 6.93 -11.69 -10.10
C GLN A 98 6.60 -10.99 -11.43
N TYR A 99 7.64 -10.52 -12.13
CA TYR A 99 7.56 -9.76 -13.39
C TYR A 99 8.11 -10.55 -14.58
N PHE A 100 7.54 -10.30 -15.77
CA PHE A 100 7.96 -10.87 -17.04
C PHE A 100 8.11 -9.76 -18.07
N PHE A 101 9.27 -9.63 -18.69
CA PHE A 101 9.55 -8.57 -19.67
C PHE A 101 9.45 -9.04 -21.12
N ASP A 102 9.33 -10.35 -21.33
CA ASP A 102 9.25 -11.01 -22.63
C ASP A 102 8.52 -12.36 -22.50
N ALA A 103 8.12 -12.92 -23.64
CA ALA A 103 7.37 -14.17 -23.70
C ALA A 103 8.17 -15.40 -23.27
N GLU A 104 9.49 -15.38 -23.46
CA GLU A 104 10.37 -16.49 -23.08
C GLU A 104 10.40 -16.60 -21.55
N SER A 105 10.56 -15.47 -20.84
CA SER A 105 10.56 -15.43 -19.37
C SER A 105 9.24 -15.92 -18.75
N LEU A 106 8.11 -15.66 -19.41
CA LEU A 106 6.80 -16.17 -18.96
C LEU A 106 6.68 -17.68 -19.23
N ALA A 107 7.12 -18.14 -20.40
CA ALA A 107 7.08 -19.56 -20.76
C ALA A 107 7.95 -20.41 -19.82
N ASP A 108 9.16 -19.94 -19.50
CA ASP A 108 10.08 -20.60 -18.57
C ASP A 108 9.47 -20.70 -17.17
N TYR A 109 8.81 -19.65 -16.68
CA TYR A 109 8.12 -19.69 -15.39
C TYR A 109 6.94 -20.68 -15.37
N CYS A 110 6.13 -20.67 -16.44
CA CYS A 110 5.05 -21.63 -16.62
C CYS A 110 5.57 -23.09 -16.59
N TRP A 111 6.71 -23.32 -17.22
CA TRP A 111 7.40 -24.61 -17.21
C TRP A 111 7.85 -25.03 -15.80
N GLU A 112 8.65 -24.20 -15.13
CA GLU A 112 9.24 -24.50 -13.82
C GLU A 112 8.20 -24.74 -12.72
N HIS A 113 7.04 -24.09 -12.84
CA HIS A 113 5.96 -24.20 -11.87
C HIS A 113 4.84 -25.15 -12.31
N SER A 114 5.00 -25.81 -13.47
CA SER A 114 3.99 -26.65 -14.10
C SER A 114 2.63 -25.94 -14.19
N LEU A 115 2.61 -24.67 -14.63
CA LEU A 115 1.43 -23.80 -14.79
C LEU A 115 1.19 -23.46 -16.26
N LEU A 116 -0.07 -23.32 -16.68
CA LEU A 116 -0.39 -22.80 -18.01
C LEU A 116 -0.46 -21.27 -17.95
N PRO A 117 -0.09 -20.56 -19.04
CA PRO A 117 -0.19 -19.11 -19.10
C PRO A 117 -1.58 -18.57 -18.77
N SER A 118 -2.64 -19.26 -19.21
CA SER A 118 -4.04 -18.90 -18.94
C SER A 118 -4.48 -19.08 -17.49
N GLU A 119 -3.75 -19.85 -16.68
CA GLU A 119 -4.05 -20.07 -15.26
C GLU A 119 -3.44 -18.98 -14.37
N LEU A 120 -2.46 -18.23 -14.89
CA LEU A 120 -1.83 -17.12 -14.18
C LEU A 120 -2.73 -15.88 -14.21
N LYS A 121 -2.82 -15.20 -13.06
CA LYS A 121 -3.52 -13.93 -12.93
C LYS A 121 -2.61 -12.79 -13.34
N LEU A 122 -2.41 -12.60 -14.64
CA LEU A 122 -1.44 -11.64 -15.16
C LEU A 122 -2.05 -10.26 -15.36
N LEU A 123 -1.31 -9.22 -14.97
CA LEU A 123 -1.60 -7.82 -15.27
C LEU A 123 -0.60 -7.27 -16.27
N ILE A 124 -1.07 -6.39 -17.16
CA ILE A 124 -0.21 -5.57 -18.01
C ILE A 124 0.45 -4.50 -17.14
N CYS A 125 1.77 -4.36 -17.28
CA CYS A 125 2.50 -3.34 -16.54
C CYS A 125 2.37 -1.96 -17.20
N GLU A 126 2.38 -0.94 -16.36
CA GLU A 126 2.56 0.45 -16.75
C GLU A 126 3.95 0.95 -16.33
N PRO A 127 4.59 1.76 -17.20
CA PRO A 127 5.91 2.29 -16.94
C PRO A 127 5.85 3.39 -15.87
N ASN A 128 6.79 3.34 -14.92
CA ASN A 128 6.99 4.37 -13.92
C ASN A 128 8.14 5.29 -14.32
N TYR A 129 7.86 6.58 -14.31
CA TYR A 129 8.85 7.63 -14.57
C TYR A 129 9.09 8.44 -13.30
N PRO A 130 10.30 8.98 -13.10
CA PRO A 130 10.54 9.89 -12.00
C PRO A 130 9.64 11.14 -12.16
N PRO A 131 9.04 11.64 -11.07
CA PRO A 131 8.22 12.84 -11.14
C PRO A 131 9.08 14.05 -11.53
N GLU A 132 8.50 15.02 -12.24
CA GLU A 132 9.15 16.31 -12.49
C GLU A 132 9.47 16.99 -11.15
N PHE A 133 10.65 17.60 -11.10
CA PHE A 133 11.09 18.39 -9.96
C PHE A 133 10.39 19.76 -9.98
N ASP A 134 9.47 19.96 -9.05
CA ASP A 134 8.79 21.22 -8.83
C ASP A 134 9.57 22.09 -7.84
N LEU A 135 10.15 23.18 -8.36
CA LEU A 135 10.91 24.13 -7.56
C LEU A 135 10.05 24.91 -6.55
N GLU A 136 8.80 25.19 -6.88
CA GLU A 136 7.90 25.95 -6.02
C GLU A 136 7.53 25.08 -4.82
N GLN A 137 7.11 23.83 -5.08
CA GLN A 137 6.84 22.85 -4.03
C GLN A 137 8.08 22.57 -3.17
N HIS A 138 9.26 22.44 -3.78
CA HIS A 138 10.48 22.12 -3.05
C HIS A 138 10.93 23.25 -2.11
N CYS A 139 10.66 24.50 -2.47
CA CYS A 139 11.12 25.69 -1.74
C CYS A 139 10.01 26.37 -0.92
N GLU A 140 8.80 25.83 -0.86
CA GLU A 140 7.63 26.45 -0.22
C GLU A 140 7.93 26.99 1.20
N GLU A 141 8.61 26.19 2.02
CA GLU A 141 8.94 26.52 3.42
C GLU A 141 10.02 27.60 3.61
N ILE A 142 10.76 27.94 2.54
CA ILE A 142 11.87 28.90 2.59
C ILE A 142 11.63 30.14 1.72
N MET A 143 10.61 30.13 0.87
CA MET A 143 10.25 31.28 0.05
C MET A 143 9.59 32.37 0.90
N PRO A 144 9.86 33.66 0.61
CA PRO A 144 9.13 34.75 1.25
C PRO A 144 7.63 34.67 0.95
N GLU A 145 6.78 34.98 1.95
CA GLU A 145 5.33 35.03 1.74
C GLU A 145 4.96 36.03 0.62
N GLY A 146 4.29 35.53 -0.42
CA GLY A 146 3.83 36.33 -1.55
C GLY A 146 4.82 36.49 -2.71
N ASP A 147 6.01 35.89 -2.62
CA ASP A 147 6.93 35.71 -3.74
C ASP A 147 6.70 34.36 -4.46
N ASP A 148 7.24 34.25 -5.68
CA ASP A 148 7.22 33.05 -6.53
C ASP A 148 8.66 32.49 -6.68
N TYR A 149 8.85 31.32 -7.28
CA TYR A 149 10.16 30.68 -7.50
C TYR A 149 11.14 31.55 -8.32
N TYR A 150 10.66 32.65 -8.90
CA TYR A 150 11.48 33.71 -9.49
C TYR A 150 12.40 34.42 -8.49
N CYS A 151 12.16 34.31 -7.17
CA CYS A 151 13.06 34.82 -6.13
C CYS A 151 14.39 34.03 -6.04
N LEU A 152 14.44 32.80 -6.58
CA LEU A 152 15.63 31.96 -6.56
C LEU A 152 16.70 32.44 -7.56
N PRO A 153 17.98 32.07 -7.39
CA PRO A 153 19.01 32.37 -8.39
C PRO A 153 18.71 31.72 -9.74
N GLN A 154 19.00 32.41 -10.86
CA GLN A 154 18.75 31.88 -12.21
C GLN A 154 19.45 30.53 -12.44
N ALA A 155 20.67 30.36 -11.94
CA ALA A 155 21.41 29.09 -12.06
C ALA A 155 20.67 27.90 -11.41
N VAL A 156 19.88 28.13 -10.36
CA VAL A 156 19.05 27.09 -9.72
C VAL A 156 17.85 26.73 -10.59
N ARG A 157 17.18 27.73 -11.16
CA ARG A 157 16.09 27.52 -12.14
C ARG A 157 16.57 26.76 -13.37
N ASP A 158 17.68 27.19 -13.95
CA ASP A 158 18.27 26.55 -15.14
C ASP A 158 18.63 25.08 -14.86
N ALA A 159 19.13 24.79 -13.65
CA ALA A 159 19.46 23.41 -13.25
C ALA A 159 18.19 22.54 -13.07
N ALA A 160 17.12 23.09 -12.50
CA ALA A 160 15.85 22.39 -12.38
C ALA A 160 15.21 22.11 -13.75
N ASP A 161 15.24 23.09 -14.66
CA ASP A 161 14.76 22.93 -16.03
C ASP A 161 15.57 21.86 -16.79
N ALA A 162 16.90 21.85 -16.61
CA ALA A 162 17.77 20.83 -17.19
C ALA A 162 17.47 19.43 -16.63
N LEU A 163 17.20 19.31 -15.33
CA LEU A 163 16.78 18.06 -14.70
C LEU A 163 15.43 17.58 -15.24
N ASN A 164 14.43 18.46 -15.29
CA ASN A 164 13.09 18.13 -15.80
C ASN A 164 13.13 17.72 -17.27
N LYS A 165 14.01 18.33 -18.06
CA LYS A 165 14.27 17.89 -19.42
C LYS A 165 14.85 16.47 -19.46
N ALA A 166 15.86 16.17 -18.64
CA ALA A 166 16.44 14.84 -18.56
C ALA A 166 15.43 13.78 -18.09
N ILE A 167 14.55 14.13 -17.14
CA ILE A 167 13.44 13.27 -16.68
C ILE A 167 12.48 12.95 -17.84
N LYS A 168 12.08 13.96 -18.63
CA LYS A 168 11.19 13.77 -19.79
C LYS A 168 11.79 12.92 -20.90
N GLU A 169 13.11 13.00 -21.07
CA GLU A 169 13.85 12.24 -22.09
C GLU A 169 14.29 10.85 -21.59
N SER A 170 14.04 10.52 -20.31
CA SER A 170 14.45 9.25 -19.72
C SER A 170 13.54 8.08 -20.13
N LEU A 171 14.11 6.88 -20.10
CA LEU A 171 13.34 5.64 -20.20
C LEU A 171 12.63 5.34 -18.86
N PRO A 172 11.60 4.48 -18.86
CA PRO A 172 10.98 4.00 -17.62
C PRO A 172 12.03 3.49 -16.62
N VAL A 173 11.90 3.91 -15.37
CA VAL A 173 12.83 3.51 -14.29
C VAL A 173 12.37 2.22 -13.62
N SER A 174 11.06 1.99 -13.56
CA SER A 174 10.46 0.74 -13.08
C SER A 174 9.11 0.51 -13.74
N TRP A 175 8.46 -0.59 -13.41
CA TRP A 175 7.16 -1.00 -13.93
C TRP A 175 6.26 -1.43 -12.77
N SER A 176 4.96 -1.21 -12.89
CA SER A 176 3.96 -1.63 -11.91
C SER A 176 2.75 -2.23 -12.61
N GLY A 177 2.12 -3.23 -12.00
CA GLY A 177 0.88 -3.81 -12.53
C GLY A 177 -0.23 -2.77 -12.61
N SER A 178 -0.90 -2.69 -13.75
CA SER A 178 -2.02 -1.78 -13.94
C SER A 178 -3.38 -2.44 -13.76
N ASP A 179 -4.44 -1.68 -14.04
CA ASP A 179 -5.82 -2.15 -13.92
C ASP A 179 -6.28 -3.02 -15.11
N ARG A 180 -5.34 -3.48 -15.95
CA ARG A 180 -5.60 -4.30 -17.15
C ARG A 180 -5.06 -5.71 -16.97
N VAL A 181 -5.96 -6.69 -17.01
CA VAL A 181 -5.65 -8.12 -17.00
C VAL A 181 -5.24 -8.57 -18.40
N ALA A 182 -4.10 -9.24 -18.49
CA ALA A 182 -3.59 -9.79 -19.73
C ALA A 182 -4.30 -11.11 -20.05
N ILE A 183 -4.90 -11.21 -21.24
CA ILE A 183 -5.34 -12.47 -21.82
C ILE A 183 -4.15 -13.02 -22.62
N VAL A 184 -3.51 -14.05 -22.09
CA VAL A 184 -2.41 -14.78 -22.73
C VAL A 184 -2.95 -16.13 -23.24
N SER A 185 -2.66 -16.46 -24.51
CA SER A 185 -3.01 -17.76 -25.06
C SER A 185 -2.00 -18.82 -24.62
N ASP A 186 -2.49 -20.01 -24.28
CA ASP A 186 -1.63 -21.16 -24.01
C ASP A 186 -0.85 -21.58 -25.27
N ASP A 187 -1.24 -21.14 -26.46
CA ASP A 187 -0.50 -21.36 -27.73
C ASP A 187 0.91 -20.76 -27.75
N MET A 188 1.27 -19.96 -26.73
CA MET A 188 2.65 -19.54 -26.51
C MET A 188 3.57 -20.71 -26.15
N LEU A 189 3.03 -21.77 -25.55
CA LEU A 189 3.73 -23.02 -25.29
C LEU A 189 3.51 -24.01 -26.44
N ASP A 190 4.54 -24.78 -26.77
CA ASP A 190 4.40 -25.88 -27.73
C ASP A 190 3.67 -27.10 -27.12
N ASP A 191 3.25 -28.04 -27.98
CA ASP A 191 2.45 -29.19 -27.55
C ASP A 191 3.23 -30.17 -26.64
N GLU A 192 4.55 -30.27 -26.84
CA GLU A 192 5.43 -31.08 -25.98
C GLU A 192 5.51 -30.43 -24.61
N GLN A 193 5.63 -29.11 -24.57
CA GLN A 193 5.71 -28.35 -23.34
C GLN A 193 4.42 -28.48 -22.52
N LYS A 194 3.27 -28.31 -23.18
CA LYS A 194 1.97 -28.51 -22.53
C LYS A 194 1.82 -29.92 -21.97
N ALA A 195 2.28 -30.94 -22.72
CA ALA A 195 2.18 -32.33 -22.30
C ALA A 195 3.04 -32.64 -21.06
N GLU A 196 4.25 -32.09 -20.99
CA GLU A 196 5.13 -32.26 -19.83
C GLU A 196 4.56 -31.59 -18.57
N ILE A 197 4.08 -30.34 -18.67
CA ILE A 197 3.42 -29.63 -17.57
C ILE A 197 2.24 -30.45 -17.01
N LEU A 198 1.40 -31.01 -17.90
CA LEU A 198 0.26 -31.82 -17.48
C LEU A 198 0.68 -33.17 -16.89
N ALA A 199 1.78 -33.75 -17.35
CA ALA A 199 2.32 -35.00 -16.83
C ALA A 199 2.91 -34.82 -15.43
N GLU A 200 3.64 -33.74 -15.16
CA GLU A 200 4.19 -33.43 -13.84
C GLU A 200 3.11 -33.25 -12.78
N ARG A 201 1.98 -32.61 -13.15
CA ARG A 201 0.83 -32.47 -12.23
C ARG A 201 0.18 -33.79 -11.84
N ALA A 202 0.28 -34.80 -12.70
CA ALA A 202 -0.34 -36.10 -12.47
C ALA A 202 0.52 -37.03 -11.61
N ALA A 203 1.78 -36.68 -11.37
CA ALA A 203 2.76 -37.42 -10.56
C ALA A 203 2.70 -37.02 -9.08
#